data_AF-A0AAU7SP71-F1
#
_entry.id   AF-A0AAU7SP71-F1
#
_cell.length_a   1.000
_cell.length_b   1.000
_cell.length_c   1.000
_cell.angle_alpha   90.00
_cell.angle_beta   90.00
_cell.angle_gamma   90.00
#
_symmetry.space_group_name_H-M   'P 1'
#
loop_
_entity.id
_entity.type
_entity.pdbx_description
1 polymer ?
#
loop_
_entity_poly.entity_id
_entity_poly.type
_entity_poly.pdbx_seq_one_letter_code
_entity_poly.pdbx_strand_id
1 'polypeptide(L)'
;MTKAQAAKIERLTRKNDPDATKENILKIATEEFVAAGFSGARVDEIAERTKTSKRMIYYYFGSKEGLYLAVLEQAYTKIRTLESELDLENMPPVQAMAQLIASTFDHDDQNPDFVRLVSIENIHRAEHMKRSVVLSQMNIAVIDIITQILERGYADGSFVRKVDPVDLHMMISAQCFFRVSNRHTFGAIFERDLSSEALKKRHKSLIVDAILAFLRHPSSEMA
;
A
#
# COMPACT_ATOMS: atom_id res chain seq x y z
N MET A 1 -30.38 20.48 31.06
CA MET A 1 -30.32 19.01 30.88
C MET A 1 -29.61 18.39 32.07
N THR A 2 -30.11 17.27 32.61
CA THR A 2 -29.45 16.59 33.73
C THR A 2 -28.25 15.76 33.26
N LYS A 3 -27.24 15.54 34.12
CA LYS A 3 -26.08 14.68 33.83
C LYS A 3 -26.48 13.27 33.34
N ALA A 4 -27.61 12.75 33.82
CA ALA A 4 -28.16 11.47 33.40
C ALA A 4 -28.76 11.48 31.97
N GLN A 5 -29.33 12.61 31.54
CA GLN A 5 -29.83 12.77 30.17
C GLN A 5 -28.68 12.94 29.17
N ALA A 6 -27.62 13.67 29.53
CA ALA A 6 -26.41 13.80 28.72
C ALA A 6 -25.69 12.45 28.54
N ALA A 7 -25.53 11.67 29.62
CA ALA A 7 -24.94 10.32 29.55
C ALA A 7 -25.79 9.31 28.76
N LYS A 8 -27.12 9.46 28.76
CA LYS A 8 -28.03 8.60 27.96
C LYS A 8 -27.95 8.94 26.47
N ILE A 9 -27.84 10.22 26.11
CA ILE A 9 -27.67 10.68 24.73
C ILE A 9 -26.28 10.26 24.21
N GLU A 10 -25.23 10.43 25.02
CA GLU A 10 -23.87 10.00 24.68
C GLU A 10 -23.77 8.47 24.49
N ARG A 11 -24.53 7.70 25.29
CA ARG A 11 -24.62 6.23 25.16
C ARG A 11 -25.46 5.78 23.96
N LEU A 12 -26.38 6.61 23.48
CA LEU A 12 -27.18 6.36 22.27
C LEU A 12 -26.39 6.74 21.00
N THR A 13 -25.61 7.81 21.04
CA THR A 13 -24.71 8.20 19.93
C THR A 13 -23.51 7.25 19.81
N ARG A 14 -22.90 6.80 20.91
CA ARG A 14 -21.85 5.75 20.87
C ARG A 14 -22.34 4.39 20.38
N LYS A 15 -23.66 4.12 20.42
CA LYS A 15 -24.22 2.82 20.00
C LYS A 15 -24.48 2.75 18.49
N ASN A 16 -24.50 3.89 17.79
CA ASN A 16 -24.84 3.99 16.37
C ASN A 16 -23.92 5.01 15.69
N ASP A 17 -22.61 4.76 15.70
CA ASP A 17 -21.71 5.38 14.71
C ASP A 17 -21.45 4.33 13.61
N PRO A 18 -22.19 4.39 12.48
CA PRO A 18 -22.07 3.43 11.40
C PRO A 18 -20.67 3.45 10.78
N ASP A 19 -20.02 4.61 10.75
CA ASP A 19 -18.70 4.79 10.14
C ASP A 19 -17.62 4.19 11.04
N ALA A 20 -17.66 4.47 12.34
CA ALA A 20 -16.76 3.83 13.30
C ALA A 20 -16.93 2.31 13.34
N THR A 21 -18.18 1.82 13.18
CA THR A 21 -18.45 0.38 13.08
C THR A 21 -17.84 -0.22 11.82
N LYS A 22 -18.02 0.44 10.66
CA LYS A 22 -17.47 0.00 9.38
C LYS A 22 -15.94 -0.02 9.42
N GLU A 23 -15.31 1.01 9.98
CA GLU A 23 -13.86 1.09 10.13
C GLU A 23 -13.31 0.00 11.06
N ASN A 24 -13.98 -0.24 12.19
CA ASN A 24 -13.59 -1.32 13.10
C ASN A 24 -13.68 -2.70 12.41
N ILE A 25 -14.72 -2.93 11.60
CA ILE A 25 -14.83 -4.17 10.82
C ILE A 25 -13.69 -4.29 9.81
N LEU A 26 -13.38 -3.23 9.06
CA LEU A 26 -12.26 -3.25 8.10
C LEU A 26 -10.92 -3.52 8.76
N LYS A 27 -10.66 -2.92 9.92
CA LYS A 27 -9.42 -3.15 10.67
C LYS A 27 -9.28 -4.63 11.07
N ILE A 28 -10.28 -5.20 11.73
CA ILE A 28 -10.23 -6.59 12.18
C ILE A 28 -10.22 -7.57 11.00
N ALA A 29 -10.97 -7.25 9.93
CA ALA A 29 -10.94 -8.03 8.70
C ALA A 29 -9.55 -8.03 8.04
N THR A 30 -8.86 -6.88 8.04
CA THR A 30 -7.48 -6.77 7.55
C THR A 30 -6.57 -7.75 8.29
N GLU A 31 -6.61 -7.73 9.62
CA GLU A 31 -5.80 -8.62 10.46
C GLU A 31 -6.10 -10.11 10.18
N GLU A 32 -7.38 -10.47 10.03
CA GLU A 32 -7.82 -11.83 9.70
C GLU A 32 -7.34 -12.28 8.30
N PHE A 33 -7.53 -11.45 7.27
CA PHE A 33 -7.12 -11.78 5.91
C PHE A 33 -5.60 -11.84 5.76
N VAL A 34 -4.86 -10.96 6.43
CA VAL A 34 -3.41 -11.02 6.49
C VAL A 34 -2.99 -12.34 7.14
N ALA A 35 -3.54 -12.69 8.30
CA ALA A 35 -3.14 -13.90 9.01
C ALA A 35 -3.47 -15.19 8.23
N ALA A 36 -4.71 -15.34 7.78
CA ALA A 36 -5.25 -16.59 7.25
C ALA A 36 -5.37 -16.67 5.72
N GLY A 37 -5.07 -15.58 5.00
CA GLY A 37 -5.34 -15.46 3.57
C GLY A 37 -6.83 -15.34 3.26
N PHE A 38 -7.17 -15.08 1.99
CA PHE A 38 -8.57 -14.98 1.58
C PHE A 38 -9.34 -16.28 1.84
N SER A 39 -8.81 -17.43 1.41
CA SER A 39 -9.49 -18.72 1.58
C SER A 39 -9.66 -19.14 3.05
N GLY A 40 -8.65 -18.91 3.89
CA GLY A 40 -8.65 -19.33 5.29
C GLY A 40 -9.43 -18.42 6.23
N ALA A 41 -9.52 -17.11 5.93
CA ALA A 41 -10.18 -16.13 6.78
C ALA A 41 -11.65 -16.47 7.07
N ARG A 42 -12.08 -16.31 8.32
CA ARG A 42 -13.46 -16.64 8.73
C ARG A 42 -14.24 -15.39 9.14
N VAL A 43 -15.36 -15.13 8.46
CA VAL A 43 -16.24 -13.98 8.79
C VAL A 43 -16.81 -14.11 10.21
N ASP A 44 -16.97 -15.34 10.71
CA ASP A 44 -17.42 -15.57 12.09
C ASP A 44 -16.40 -15.06 13.12
N GLU A 45 -15.10 -15.28 12.88
CA GLU A 45 -14.01 -14.76 13.73
C GLU A 45 -13.96 -13.23 13.70
N ILE A 46 -14.16 -12.64 12.52
CA ILE A 46 -14.24 -11.17 12.37
C ILE A 46 -15.43 -10.63 13.17
N ALA A 47 -16.60 -11.29 13.10
CA ALA A 47 -17.80 -10.87 13.84
C ALA A 47 -17.59 -10.90 15.35
N GLU A 48 -17.00 -11.99 15.86
CA GLU A 48 -16.69 -12.15 17.28
C GLU A 48 -15.73 -11.06 17.77
N ARG A 49 -14.61 -10.86 17.05
CA ARG A 49 -13.57 -9.89 17.42
C ARG A 49 -14.04 -8.43 17.31
N THR A 50 -14.93 -8.13 16.37
CA THR A 50 -15.54 -6.79 16.23
C THR A 50 -16.72 -6.55 17.17
N LYS A 51 -17.17 -7.58 17.92
CA LYS A 51 -18.39 -7.56 18.74
C LYS A 51 -19.63 -7.15 17.93
N THR A 52 -19.67 -7.53 16.66
CA THR A 52 -20.80 -7.32 15.76
C THR A 52 -21.40 -8.66 15.33
N SER A 53 -22.52 -8.63 14.62
CA SER A 53 -23.07 -9.86 14.03
C SER A 53 -22.57 -10.07 12.61
N LYS A 54 -22.44 -11.33 12.18
CA LYS A 54 -22.17 -11.68 10.77
C LYS A 54 -23.14 -10.98 9.80
N ARG A 55 -24.41 -10.85 10.21
CA ARG A 55 -25.44 -10.12 9.46
C ARG A 55 -25.07 -8.64 9.26
N MET A 56 -24.49 -7.98 10.26
CA MET A 56 -24.03 -6.59 10.13
C MET A 56 -22.83 -6.46 9.20
N ILE A 57 -21.90 -7.42 9.21
CA ILE A 57 -20.79 -7.44 8.24
C ILE A 57 -21.34 -7.54 6.81
N TYR A 58 -22.24 -8.49 6.55
CA TYR A 58 -22.86 -8.60 5.23
C TYR A 58 -23.78 -7.43 4.87
N TYR A 59 -24.37 -6.75 5.85
CA TYR A 59 -25.09 -5.49 5.60
C TYR A 59 -24.15 -4.41 5.02
N TYR A 60 -22.94 -4.26 5.55
CA TYR A 60 -21.99 -3.25 5.07
C TYR A 60 -21.25 -3.65 3.79
N PHE A 61 -20.94 -4.93 3.63
CA PHE A 61 -19.98 -5.39 2.61
C PHE A 61 -20.57 -6.41 1.62
N GLY A 62 -21.82 -6.83 1.81
CA GLY A 62 -22.54 -7.77 0.94
C GLY A 62 -22.10 -9.22 1.08
N SER A 63 -20.80 -9.49 0.94
CA SER A 63 -20.21 -10.83 1.00
C SER A 63 -18.82 -10.82 1.64
N LYS A 64 -18.19 -11.99 1.75
CA LYS A 64 -16.79 -12.09 2.19
C LYS A 64 -15.84 -11.48 1.15
N GLU A 65 -16.13 -11.68 -0.14
CA GLU A 65 -15.42 -11.09 -1.28
C GLU A 65 -15.56 -9.56 -1.24
N GLY A 66 -16.76 -9.04 -0.99
CA GLY A 66 -16.97 -7.59 -0.87
C GLY A 66 -16.23 -6.98 0.32
N LEU A 67 -16.18 -7.70 1.46
CA LEU A 67 -15.37 -7.28 2.61
C LEU A 67 -13.88 -7.31 2.29
N TYR A 68 -13.40 -8.36 1.62
CA TYR A 68 -12.00 -8.47 1.20
C TYR A 68 -11.61 -7.39 0.21
N LEU A 69 -12.48 -7.09 -0.76
CA LEU A 69 -12.28 -6.02 -1.73
C LEU A 69 -12.16 -4.66 -1.02
N ALA A 70 -13.03 -4.38 -0.06
CA ALA A 70 -12.97 -3.15 0.72
C ALA A 70 -11.69 -3.04 1.57
N VAL A 71 -11.15 -4.17 2.07
CA VAL A 71 -9.84 -4.22 2.74
C VAL A 71 -8.71 -3.89 1.76
N LEU A 72 -8.72 -4.47 0.56
CA LEU A 72 -7.74 -4.15 -0.49
C LEU A 72 -7.80 -2.67 -0.88
N GLU A 73 -9.00 -2.14 -1.16
CA GLU A 73 -9.21 -0.73 -1.49
C GLU A 73 -8.72 0.22 -0.40
N GLN A 74 -8.97 -0.11 0.88
CA GLN A 74 -8.47 0.70 2.00
C GLN A 74 -6.94 0.66 2.07
N ALA A 75 -6.32 -0.50 1.84
CA ALA A 75 -4.87 -0.63 1.88
C ALA A 75 -4.20 0.18 0.75
N TYR A 76 -4.73 0.12 -0.47
CA TYR A 76 -4.23 0.90 -1.61
C TYR A 76 -4.53 2.40 -1.50
N THR A 77 -5.66 2.80 -0.91
CA THR A 77 -5.94 4.22 -0.66
C THR A 77 -4.83 4.85 0.20
N LYS A 78 -4.40 4.16 1.27
CA LYS A 78 -3.41 4.68 2.21
C LYS A 78 -2.07 5.03 1.55
N ILE A 79 -1.55 4.17 0.65
CA ILE A 79 -0.29 4.46 -0.06
C ILE A 79 -0.46 5.65 -1.00
N ARG A 80 -1.56 5.72 -1.75
CA ARG A 80 -1.79 6.79 -2.72
C ARG A 80 -2.02 8.14 -2.08
N THR A 81 -2.70 8.19 -0.93
CA THR A 81 -2.82 9.43 -0.15
C THR A 81 -1.46 9.95 0.29
N LEU A 82 -0.59 9.09 0.84
CA LEU A 82 0.76 9.47 1.24
C LEU A 82 1.59 9.98 0.06
N GLU A 83 1.48 9.36 -1.12
CA GLU A 83 2.18 9.83 -2.33
C GLU A 83 1.66 11.19 -2.81
N SER A 84 0.34 11.44 -2.73
CA SER A 84 -0.28 12.70 -3.14
C SER A 84 0.00 13.88 -2.20
N GLU A 85 0.35 13.60 -0.94
CA GLU A 85 0.73 14.63 0.04
C GLU A 85 2.18 15.11 -0.15
N LEU A 86 2.96 14.42 -0.97
CA LEU A 86 4.32 14.84 -1.31
C LEU A 86 4.26 15.99 -2.31
N ASP A 87 4.88 17.12 -1.99
CA ASP A 87 5.00 18.29 -2.86
C ASP A 87 6.02 18.07 -4.01
N LEU A 88 5.87 16.97 -4.74
CA LEU A 88 6.83 16.51 -5.75
C LEU A 88 6.87 17.43 -6.98
N GLU A 89 5.76 18.10 -7.29
CA GLU A 89 5.64 19.03 -8.41
C GLU A 89 6.57 20.24 -8.27
N ASN A 90 6.81 20.69 -7.03
CA ASN A 90 7.63 21.86 -6.74
C ASN A 90 9.11 21.52 -6.42
N MET A 91 9.47 20.23 -6.46
CA MET A 91 10.86 19.78 -6.27
C MET A 91 11.60 19.62 -7.60
N PRO A 92 12.93 19.82 -7.65
CA PRO A 92 13.75 19.40 -8.79
C PRO A 92 13.54 17.92 -9.15
N PRO A 93 13.52 17.51 -10.43
CA PRO A 93 13.11 16.16 -10.84
C PRO A 93 13.86 15.03 -10.15
N VAL A 94 15.17 15.20 -10.00
CA VAL A 94 16.04 14.28 -9.25
C VAL A 94 15.60 14.11 -7.79
N GLN A 95 15.30 15.21 -7.11
CA GLN A 95 14.89 15.20 -5.70
C GLN A 95 13.48 14.62 -5.57
N ALA A 96 12.56 14.99 -6.47
CA ALA A 96 11.21 14.46 -6.53
C ALA A 96 11.22 12.93 -6.70
N MET A 97 12.01 12.41 -7.65
CA MET A 97 12.14 10.97 -7.88
C MET A 97 12.75 10.26 -6.66
N ALA A 98 13.79 10.83 -6.04
CA ALA A 98 14.39 10.28 -4.83
C ALA A 98 13.39 10.21 -3.67
N GLN A 99 12.60 11.26 -3.48
CA GLN A 99 11.59 11.35 -2.43
C GLN A 99 10.45 10.35 -2.67
N LEU A 100 9.98 10.21 -3.91
CA LEU A 100 8.97 9.23 -4.27
C LEU A 100 9.43 7.81 -3.92
N ILE A 101 10.64 7.42 -4.36
CA ILE A 101 11.21 6.10 -4.07
C ILE A 101 11.37 5.88 -2.56
N ALA A 102 11.89 6.87 -1.84
CA ALA A 102 12.07 6.78 -0.40
C ALA A 102 10.73 6.62 0.35
N SER A 103 9.70 7.37 -0.07
CA SER A 103 8.35 7.26 0.48
C SER A 103 7.71 5.91 0.18
N THR A 104 7.84 5.38 -1.04
CA THR A 104 7.38 4.02 -1.38
C THR A 104 8.07 2.97 -0.52
N PHE A 105 9.40 3.09 -0.31
CA PHE A 105 10.15 2.19 0.56
C PHE A 105 9.62 2.21 2.00
N ASP A 106 9.43 3.41 2.56
CA ASP A 106 8.96 3.58 3.93
C ASP A 106 7.55 3.06 4.12
N HIS A 107 6.68 3.29 3.13
CA HIS A 107 5.33 2.76 3.14
C HIS A 107 5.35 1.23 3.24
N ASP A 108 6.03 0.54 2.33
CA ASP A 108 6.07 -0.92 2.32
C ASP A 108 6.66 -1.49 3.62
N ASP A 109 7.72 -0.88 4.15
CA ASP A 109 8.33 -1.32 5.41
C ASP A 109 7.41 -1.15 6.62
N GLN A 110 6.71 -0.02 6.70
CA GLN A 110 5.82 0.30 7.82
C GLN A 110 4.47 -0.42 7.72
N ASN A 111 4.12 -0.93 6.53
CA ASN A 111 2.83 -1.57 6.25
C ASN A 111 3.02 -3.00 5.70
N PRO A 112 3.61 -3.94 6.47
CA PRO A 112 3.81 -5.32 6.02
C PRO A 112 2.49 -6.05 5.69
N ASP A 113 1.39 -5.61 6.29
CA ASP A 113 0.05 -6.12 6.00
C ASP A 113 -0.37 -5.84 4.55
N PHE A 114 -0.03 -4.66 4.00
CA PHE A 114 -0.27 -4.33 2.60
C PHE A 114 0.49 -5.29 1.68
N VAL A 115 1.79 -5.47 1.92
CA VAL A 115 2.64 -6.40 1.15
C VAL A 115 2.09 -7.83 1.19
N ARG A 116 1.58 -8.25 2.36
CA ARG A 116 0.97 -9.57 2.53
C ARG A 116 -0.36 -9.71 1.80
N LEU A 117 -1.23 -8.69 1.83
CA LEU A 117 -2.48 -8.67 1.07
C LEU A 117 -2.22 -8.77 -0.43
N VAL A 118 -1.26 -8.00 -0.95
CA VAL A 118 -0.84 -8.09 -2.36
C VAL A 118 -0.28 -9.48 -2.69
N SER A 119 0.50 -10.08 -1.78
CA SER A 119 1.01 -11.45 -1.96
C SER A 119 -0.11 -12.49 -2.03
N ILE A 120 -1.11 -12.39 -1.16
CA ILE A 120 -2.30 -13.25 -1.17
C ILE A 120 -3.04 -13.11 -2.50
N GLU A 121 -3.25 -11.88 -2.95
CA GLU A 121 -3.99 -11.63 -4.19
C GLU A 121 -3.21 -12.07 -5.44
N ASN A 122 -1.87 -12.03 -5.40
CA ASN A 122 -1.02 -12.65 -6.42
C ASN A 122 -1.19 -14.18 -6.48
N ILE A 123 -1.29 -14.86 -5.33
CA ILE A 123 -1.62 -16.30 -5.26
C ILE A 123 -2.99 -16.55 -5.92
N HIS A 124 -3.95 -15.65 -5.72
CA HIS A 124 -5.27 -15.68 -6.34
C HIS A 124 -5.32 -15.08 -7.76
N ARG A 125 -4.17 -14.77 -8.38
CA ARG A 125 -4.08 -14.26 -9.77
C ARG A 125 -4.94 -13.01 -10.02
N ALA A 126 -4.98 -12.11 -9.04
CA ALA A 126 -5.71 -10.85 -9.07
C ALA A 126 -7.24 -11.00 -9.28
N GLU A 127 -7.84 -12.13 -8.89
CA GLU A 127 -9.27 -12.39 -9.08
C GLU A 127 -10.18 -11.31 -8.48
N HIS A 128 -9.87 -10.84 -7.28
CA HIS A 128 -10.67 -9.84 -6.56
C HIS A 128 -10.32 -8.45 -7.03
N MET A 129 -9.03 -8.15 -7.22
CA MET A 129 -8.55 -6.86 -7.72
C MET A 129 -9.17 -6.51 -9.08
N LYS A 130 -9.31 -7.48 -9.98
CA LYS A 130 -9.96 -7.29 -11.30
C LYS A 130 -11.41 -6.80 -11.21
N ARG A 131 -12.07 -6.93 -10.05
CA ARG A 131 -13.46 -6.51 -9.83
C ARG A 131 -13.55 -5.08 -9.26
N SER A 132 -12.44 -4.47 -8.82
CA SER A 132 -12.44 -3.11 -8.28
C SER A 132 -12.06 -2.08 -9.34
N VAL A 133 -13.00 -1.18 -9.63
CA VAL A 133 -12.73 0.03 -10.44
C VAL A 133 -11.85 1.01 -9.67
N VAL A 134 -12.01 1.10 -8.35
CA VAL A 134 -11.27 2.02 -7.48
C VAL A 134 -9.76 1.75 -7.56
N LEU A 135 -9.35 0.48 -7.46
CA LEU A 135 -7.95 0.09 -7.57
C LEU A 135 -7.34 0.39 -8.94
N SER A 136 -8.12 0.23 -10.01
CA SER A 136 -7.65 0.58 -11.35
C SER A 136 -7.37 2.09 -11.50
N GLN A 137 -8.21 2.94 -10.92
CA GLN A 137 -8.06 4.41 -10.96
C GLN A 137 -6.87 4.89 -10.12
N MET A 138 -6.65 4.28 -8.95
CA MET A 138 -5.52 4.60 -8.06
C MET A 138 -4.15 4.36 -8.70
N ASN A 139 -4.04 3.36 -9.58
CA ASN A 139 -2.80 3.09 -10.29
C ASN A 139 -2.52 4.12 -11.39
N ILE A 140 -3.53 4.73 -12.00
CA ILE A 140 -3.35 5.79 -12.99
C ILE A 140 -2.67 7.01 -12.34
N ALA A 141 -3.11 7.40 -11.15
CA ALA A 141 -2.61 8.59 -10.46
C ALA A 141 -1.10 8.54 -10.15
N VAL A 142 -0.56 7.41 -9.67
CA VAL A 142 0.89 7.29 -9.39
C VAL A 142 1.71 7.33 -10.68
N ILE A 143 1.17 6.76 -11.76
CA ILE A 143 1.82 6.75 -13.07
C ILE A 143 1.86 8.17 -13.65
N ASP A 144 0.82 8.97 -13.45
CA ASP A 144 0.81 10.39 -13.84
C ASP A 144 1.89 11.19 -13.09
N ILE A 145 2.04 10.97 -11.77
CA ILE A 145 3.11 11.59 -10.97
C ILE A 145 4.49 11.24 -11.52
N ILE A 146 4.75 9.95 -11.78
CA ILE A 146 6.02 9.48 -12.34
C ILE A 146 6.26 10.10 -13.71
N THR A 147 5.23 10.13 -14.56
CA THR A 147 5.28 10.73 -15.90
C THR A 147 5.71 12.19 -15.83
N GLN A 148 5.07 12.99 -14.97
CA GLN A 148 5.41 14.41 -14.80
C GLN A 148 6.84 14.62 -14.29
N ILE A 149 7.32 13.80 -13.36
CA ILE A 149 8.71 13.87 -12.88
C ILE A 149 9.68 13.54 -14.03
N LEU A 150 9.39 12.49 -14.80
CA LEU A 150 10.21 12.10 -15.94
C LEU A 150 10.25 13.19 -17.02
N GLU A 151 9.10 13.75 -17.39
CA GLU A 151 9.01 14.82 -18.38
C GLU A 151 9.83 16.05 -17.99
N ARG A 152 9.72 16.50 -16.74
CA ARG A 152 10.53 17.61 -16.23
C ARG A 152 12.03 17.27 -16.24
N GLY A 153 12.39 16.06 -15.83
CA GLY A 153 13.79 15.63 -15.85
C GLY A 153 14.37 15.42 -17.25
N TYR A 154 13.53 15.10 -18.24
CA TYR A 154 13.94 15.10 -19.65
C TYR A 154 14.12 16.51 -20.19
N ALA A 155 13.25 17.44 -19.79
CA ALA A 155 13.31 18.83 -20.24
C ALA A 155 14.54 19.57 -19.71
N ASP A 156 14.95 19.32 -18.47
CA ASP A 156 16.13 19.95 -17.85
C ASP A 156 17.45 19.16 -18.06
N GLY A 157 17.38 18.00 -18.71
CA GLY A 157 18.51 17.13 -18.99
C GLY A 157 19.03 16.34 -17.79
N SER A 158 18.35 16.39 -16.63
CA SER A 158 18.72 15.61 -15.45
C SER A 158 18.44 14.12 -15.61
N PHE A 159 17.53 13.73 -16.49
CA PHE A 159 17.32 12.35 -16.93
C PHE A 159 17.60 12.24 -18.44
N VAL A 160 18.33 11.20 -18.83
CA VAL A 160 18.72 10.98 -20.23
C VAL A 160 18.20 9.64 -20.78
N ARG A 161 17.89 8.69 -19.90
CA ARG A 161 17.31 7.41 -20.29
C ARG A 161 15.80 7.52 -20.43
N LYS A 162 15.29 7.22 -21.62
CA LYS A 162 13.85 7.03 -21.85
C LYS A 162 13.42 5.69 -21.23
N VAL A 163 12.35 5.73 -20.45
CA VAL A 163 11.72 4.56 -19.81
C VAL A 163 10.22 4.77 -19.80
N ASP A 164 9.47 3.69 -19.95
CA ASP A 164 8.03 3.72 -19.74
C ASP A 164 7.73 3.96 -18.24
N PRO A 165 6.82 4.89 -17.88
CA PRO A 165 6.48 5.17 -16.49
C PRO A 165 5.97 3.95 -15.70
N VAL A 166 5.26 3.02 -16.35
CA VAL A 166 4.76 1.79 -15.73
C VAL A 166 5.91 0.84 -15.46
N ASP A 167 6.85 0.69 -16.40
CA ASP A 167 8.05 -0.13 -16.20
C ASP A 167 8.91 0.42 -15.05
N LEU A 168 9.07 1.74 -14.97
CA LEU A 168 9.80 2.37 -13.86
C LEU A 168 9.09 2.14 -12.52
N HIS A 169 7.76 2.31 -12.48
CA HIS A 169 6.96 2.01 -11.30
C HIS A 169 7.14 0.56 -10.86
N MET A 170 7.06 -0.39 -11.80
CA MET A 170 7.28 -1.81 -11.55
C MET A 170 8.67 -2.08 -10.96
N MET A 171 9.73 -1.44 -11.48
CA MET A 171 11.08 -1.59 -10.95
C MET A 171 11.20 -1.08 -9.50
N ILE A 172 10.65 0.11 -9.22
CA ILE A 172 10.64 0.69 -7.87
C ILE A 172 9.89 -0.23 -6.91
N SER A 173 8.66 -0.62 -7.27
CA SER A 173 7.82 -1.51 -6.46
C SER A 173 8.49 -2.87 -6.24
N ALA A 174 9.11 -3.47 -7.26
CA ALA A 174 9.77 -4.77 -7.11
C ALA A 174 10.87 -4.75 -6.04
N GLN A 175 11.71 -3.70 -6.02
CA GLN A 175 12.81 -3.57 -5.06
C GLN A 175 12.29 -3.32 -3.63
N CYS A 176 11.30 -2.45 -3.47
CA CYS A 176 10.70 -2.15 -2.16
C CYS A 176 9.92 -3.36 -1.61
N PHE A 177 9.08 -3.97 -2.45
CA PHE A 177 8.22 -5.10 -2.11
C PHE A 177 9.02 -6.33 -1.70
N PHE A 178 10.03 -6.73 -2.50
CA PHE A 178 10.83 -7.93 -2.23
C PHE A 178 11.45 -7.90 -0.85
N ARG A 179 11.92 -6.72 -0.42
CA ARG A 179 12.55 -6.54 0.88
C ARG A 179 11.63 -6.90 2.04
N VAL A 180 10.32 -6.71 1.88
CA VAL A 180 9.31 -7.01 2.91
C VAL A 180 8.73 -8.41 2.71
N SER A 181 8.33 -8.77 1.48
CA SER A 181 7.72 -10.07 1.18
C SER A 181 8.65 -11.24 1.44
N ASN A 182 9.95 -11.05 1.21
CA ASN A 182 10.97 -12.10 1.32
C ASN A 182 11.88 -11.93 2.55
N ARG A 183 11.60 -10.98 3.46
CA ARG A 183 12.47 -10.70 4.62
C ARG A 183 12.80 -11.93 5.47
N HIS A 184 11.82 -12.82 5.65
CA HIS A 184 11.97 -14.01 6.47
C HIS A 184 12.82 -15.09 5.79
N THR A 185 12.56 -15.36 4.50
CA THR A 185 13.30 -16.39 3.73
C THR A 185 14.71 -15.91 3.38
N PHE A 186 14.84 -14.67 2.89
CA PHE A 186 16.14 -14.07 2.60
C PHE A 186 16.98 -13.95 3.88
N GLY A 187 16.37 -13.51 4.99
CA GLY A 187 17.07 -13.38 6.25
C GLY A 187 17.56 -14.71 6.82
N ALA A 188 16.77 -15.78 6.68
CA ALA A 188 17.18 -17.12 7.08
C ALA A 188 18.30 -17.71 6.21
N ILE A 189 18.24 -17.49 4.89
CA ILE A 189 19.22 -18.05 3.94
C ILE A 189 20.58 -17.34 4.03
N PHE A 190 20.57 -16.01 4.18
CA PHE A 190 21.79 -15.19 4.12
C PHE A 190 22.23 -14.65 5.49
N GLU A 191 21.55 -15.06 6.57
CA GLU A 191 21.82 -14.63 7.94
C GLU A 191 21.80 -13.09 8.08
N ARG A 192 20.76 -12.46 7.53
CA ARG A 192 20.56 -10.99 7.53
C ARG A 192 19.22 -10.60 8.14
N ASP A 193 19.23 -9.72 9.13
CA ASP A 193 17.99 -9.13 9.64
C ASP A 193 17.56 -7.93 8.78
N LEU A 194 16.70 -8.18 7.79
CA LEU A 194 16.13 -7.15 6.91
C LEU A 194 15.20 -6.16 7.65
N SER A 195 14.85 -6.45 8.91
CA SER A 195 14.10 -5.54 9.78
C SER A 195 14.99 -4.62 10.63
N SER A 196 16.31 -4.79 10.61
CA SER A 196 17.23 -3.89 11.31
C SER A 196 17.28 -2.51 10.67
N GLU A 197 17.26 -1.45 11.49
CA GLU A 197 17.29 -0.06 11.03
C GLU A 197 18.52 0.28 10.18
N ALA A 198 19.67 -0.31 10.51
CA ALA A 198 20.90 -0.14 9.74
C ALA A 198 20.75 -0.68 8.30
N LEU A 199 20.16 -1.88 8.13
CA LEU A 199 19.94 -2.45 6.80
C LEU A 199 18.82 -1.76 6.05
N LYS A 200 17.75 -1.33 6.73
CA LYS A 200 16.69 -0.52 6.11
C LYS A 200 17.26 0.76 5.50
N LYS A 201 18.03 1.53 6.28
CA LYS A 201 18.67 2.77 5.80
C LYS A 201 19.57 2.51 4.59
N ARG A 202 20.41 1.46 4.68
CA ARG A 202 21.31 1.09 3.59
C ARG A 202 20.56 0.68 2.32
N HIS A 203 19.54 -0.17 2.43
CA HIS A 203 18.76 -0.61 1.27
C HIS A 203 17.95 0.52 0.65
N LYS A 204 17.38 1.43 1.45
CA LYS A 204 16.71 2.63 0.94
C LYS A 204 17.66 3.45 0.07
N SER A 205 18.87 3.77 0.57
CA SER A 205 19.87 4.49 -0.22
C SER A 205 20.26 3.74 -1.50
N LEU A 206 20.50 2.42 -1.41
CA LEU A 206 20.85 1.61 -2.58
C LEU A 206 19.77 1.63 -3.67
N ILE A 207 18.49 1.54 -3.30
CA ILE A 207 17.38 1.55 -4.27
C ILE A 207 17.26 2.94 -4.92
N VAL A 208 17.33 4.01 -4.12
CA VAL A 208 17.32 5.39 -4.63
C VAL A 208 18.48 5.61 -5.61
N ASP A 209 19.70 5.26 -5.20
CA ASP A 209 20.90 5.44 -6.01
C ASP A 209 20.83 4.63 -7.31
N ALA A 210 20.37 3.37 -7.25
CA ALA A 210 20.26 2.50 -8.41
C ALA A 210 19.27 3.04 -9.46
N ILE A 211 18.09 3.49 -9.03
CA ILE A 211 17.08 4.03 -9.94
C ILE A 211 17.51 5.37 -10.52
N LEU A 212 18.09 6.26 -9.70
CA LEU A 212 18.59 7.55 -10.19
C LEU A 212 19.76 7.37 -11.16
N ALA A 213 20.69 6.45 -10.88
CA ALA A 213 21.77 6.11 -11.80
C ALA A 213 21.21 5.56 -13.12
N PHE A 214 20.22 4.67 -13.05
CA PHE A 214 19.54 4.14 -14.24
C PHE A 214 18.96 5.26 -15.12
N LEU A 215 18.26 6.24 -14.53
CA LEU A 215 17.66 7.36 -15.28
C LEU A 215 18.70 8.35 -15.86
N ARG A 216 19.84 8.51 -15.19
CA ARG A 216 20.91 9.45 -15.55
C ARG A 216 21.95 8.90 -16.53
N HIS A 217 21.95 7.59 -16.77
CA HIS A 217 22.87 6.97 -17.71
C HIS A 217 22.13 6.45 -18.95
N PRO A 218 22.64 6.74 -20.15
CA PRO A 218 22.01 6.29 -21.39
C PRO A 218 21.91 4.76 -21.41
N SER A 219 20.99 4.23 -22.22
CA SER A 219 20.94 2.80 -22.43
C SER A 219 22.28 2.32 -22.96
N SER A 220 22.88 1.34 -22.29
CA SER A 220 23.89 0.51 -22.91
C SER A 220 23.17 -0.16 -24.07
N GLU A 221 23.54 0.16 -25.31
CA GLU A 221 23.19 -0.72 -26.42
C GLU A 221 23.77 -2.08 -26.03
N MET A 222 22.89 -3.08 -25.86
CA MET A 222 23.34 -4.46 -25.73
C MET A 222 23.94 -4.82 -27.08
N ALA A 223 25.27 -4.70 -27.18
CA ALA A 223 26.06 -5.23 -28.28
C ALA A 223 26.01 -6.77 -28.27
#